data_AF-A0AAD3H8N9-F1
#
_entry.id   AF-A0AAD3H8N9-F1
#
_cell.length_a   1.000
_cell.length_b   1.000
_cell.length_c   1.000
_cell.angle_alpha   90.00
_cell.angle_beta   90.00
_cell.angle_gamma   90.00
#
_symmetry.space_group_name_H-M   'P 1'
#
loop_
_entity.id
_entity.type
_entity.pdbx_description
1 polymer ?
#
loop_
_entity_poly.entity_id
_entity_poly.type
_entity_poly.pdbx_seq_one_letter_code
_entity_poly.pdbx_strand_id
1 'polypeptide(L)'
;MKLHHYLSVFLGLAPGARAAAPSNGVDLTTCELQESNYFIDLVDMSDNPISEDLTTAFSDAAARWQAVIIGDLPGYAAGSYDDWFGGQFSKKYSGPVDDVVIGYALEPIDGVGGTLGSAGAIYRRKSGDAKGTAVSGVMKFDLADFESMPIADARTIILHEMGHVLGLVGTSGNCASGCNPNNPTQQAEYSCSLAKAEYDNLYPGQALYLENEGSVGTACSHWEEQSFKTSKSSELMTGFFEANLYQPLSLVTIAALDDIEGYTVDYCAADIFPATDETANSGRFPVQKTDEDHDYDIQNLSPIDIDEAIEYIKNLWKKFLLWFKENRDLGIAIFAGGGALLLILFCTCCCCCRRRKERNAFGGSKYGGY
;
A
#
# COMPACT_ATOMS: atom_id res chain seq x y z
N MET A 1 -45.98 -16.83 -15.10
CA MET A 1 -45.85 -15.45 -14.58
C MET A 1 -44.36 -15.30 -14.23
N LYS A 2 -43.43 -15.14 -15.19
CA LYS A 2 -43.08 -14.02 -16.10
C LYS A 2 -42.69 -12.72 -15.37
N LEU A 3 -41.50 -12.19 -15.74
CA LEU A 3 -40.70 -11.03 -15.26
C LEU A 3 -39.79 -11.38 -14.07
N HIS A 4 -38.48 -11.57 -14.17
CA HIS A 4 -37.47 -10.91 -15.01
C HIS A 4 -36.48 -11.93 -15.64
N HIS A 5 -36.56 -12.05 -16.95
CA HIS A 5 -35.51 -12.47 -17.87
C HIS A 5 -35.69 -11.53 -19.07
N TYR A 6 -34.60 -11.15 -19.75
CA TYR A 6 -34.49 -10.14 -20.82
C TYR A 6 -34.15 -8.72 -20.38
N LEU A 7 -32.86 -8.49 -20.11
CA LEU A 7 -32.13 -7.41 -20.78
C LEU A 7 -30.64 -7.77 -20.88
N SER A 8 -30.35 -8.80 -21.67
CA SER A 8 -29.02 -9.01 -22.25
C SER A 8 -29.24 -9.22 -23.74
N VAL A 9 -28.45 -8.51 -24.54
CA VAL A 9 -28.35 -8.48 -26.02
C VAL A 9 -28.67 -7.07 -26.53
N PHE A 10 -27.66 -6.20 -26.51
CA PHE A 10 -27.25 -5.35 -27.64
C PHE A 10 -26.02 -4.55 -27.22
N LEU A 11 -24.87 -5.21 -27.29
CA LEU A 11 -23.52 -4.68 -27.59
C LEU A 11 -22.59 -5.89 -27.47
N GLY A 12 -22.25 -6.49 -28.61
CA GLY A 12 -21.40 -7.66 -28.68
C GLY A 12 -19.95 -7.31 -28.36
N LEU A 13 -19.63 -7.20 -27.07
CA LEU A 13 -18.27 -7.28 -26.57
C LEU A 13 -17.99 -8.74 -26.20
N ALA A 14 -17.05 -9.35 -26.91
CA ALA A 14 -16.50 -10.63 -26.51
C ALA A 14 -15.88 -10.50 -25.10
N PRO A 15 -15.98 -11.51 -24.23
CA PRO A 15 -15.13 -11.57 -23.05
C PRO A 15 -13.68 -11.68 -23.53
N GLY A 16 -12.85 -10.68 -23.20
CA GLY A 16 -11.43 -10.66 -23.57
C GLY A 16 -10.98 -9.48 -24.45
N ALA A 17 -11.83 -8.50 -24.76
CA ALA A 17 -11.37 -7.25 -25.33
C ALA A 17 -10.96 -6.30 -24.20
N ARG A 18 -9.65 -6.26 -23.89
CA ARG A 18 -9.05 -5.21 -23.06
C ARG A 18 -9.39 -3.86 -23.69
N ALA A 19 -9.80 -2.88 -22.90
CA ALA A 19 -9.94 -1.52 -23.40
C ALA A 19 -8.60 -1.14 -24.04
N ALA A 20 -8.61 -0.74 -25.30
CA ALA A 20 -7.43 -0.13 -25.90
C ALA A 20 -7.06 1.08 -25.03
N ALA A 21 -5.75 1.34 -24.85
CA ALA A 21 -5.28 2.62 -24.36
C ALA A 21 -6.10 3.72 -25.05
N PRO A 22 -6.62 4.71 -24.31
CA PRO A 22 -7.54 5.68 -24.87
C PRO A 22 -6.92 6.29 -26.13
N SER A 23 -7.59 6.11 -27.27
CA SER A 23 -7.06 6.51 -28.58
C SER A 23 -6.81 8.02 -28.71
N ASN A 24 -7.29 8.79 -27.73
CA ASN A 24 -6.92 10.15 -27.45
C ASN A 24 -6.35 10.13 -26.02
N GLY A 25 -5.05 10.36 -25.85
CA GLY A 25 -4.36 10.26 -24.56
C GLY A 25 -5.07 10.98 -23.41
N VAL A 26 -4.74 10.58 -22.18
CA VAL A 26 -5.35 11.14 -20.97
C VAL A 26 -4.88 12.57 -20.74
N ASP A 27 -5.83 13.51 -20.61
CA ASP A 27 -5.52 14.88 -20.18
C ASP A 27 -5.45 14.95 -18.65
N LEU A 28 -4.23 14.83 -18.12
CA LEU A 28 -3.93 14.87 -16.68
C LEU A 28 -4.31 16.19 -16.00
N THR A 29 -4.64 17.24 -16.77
CA THR A 29 -5.06 18.53 -16.22
C THR A 29 -6.55 18.61 -15.95
N THR A 30 -7.36 17.77 -16.60
CA THR A 30 -8.83 17.83 -16.51
C THR A 30 -9.48 16.54 -16.06
N CYS A 31 -8.73 15.43 -16.01
CA CYS A 31 -9.29 14.15 -15.65
C CYS A 31 -9.42 13.96 -14.12
N GLU A 32 -10.38 13.14 -13.71
CA GLU A 32 -10.74 12.93 -12.31
C GLU A 32 -10.32 11.53 -11.86
N LEU A 33 -9.78 11.43 -10.64
CA LEU A 33 -9.40 10.16 -10.05
C LEU A 33 -10.62 9.29 -9.79
N GLN A 34 -10.48 8.00 -10.07
CA GLN A 34 -11.48 6.98 -9.80
C GLN A 34 -11.32 6.43 -8.38
N GLU A 35 -12.42 5.96 -7.80
CA GLU A 35 -12.37 5.22 -6.55
C GLU A 35 -11.65 3.88 -6.75
N SER A 36 -10.81 3.54 -5.79
CA SER A 36 -10.06 2.28 -5.78
C SER A 36 -10.74 1.26 -4.89
N ASN A 37 -10.84 0.02 -5.40
CA ASN A 37 -11.17 -1.16 -4.60
C ASN A 37 -9.92 -2.02 -4.36
N TYR A 38 -8.72 -1.45 -4.52
CA TYR A 38 -7.46 -2.15 -4.30
C TYR A 38 -6.84 -1.74 -2.95
N PHE A 39 -6.35 -2.72 -2.19
CA PHE A 39 -5.84 -2.55 -0.85
C PHE A 39 -4.43 -3.15 -0.70
N ILE A 40 -3.50 -2.33 -0.20
CA ILE A 40 -2.15 -2.73 0.15
C ILE A 40 -2.05 -2.83 1.67
N ASP A 41 -2.02 -4.06 2.18
CA ASP A 41 -1.77 -4.31 3.59
C ASP A 41 -0.26 -4.20 3.88
N LEU A 42 0.10 -3.32 4.81
CA LEU A 42 1.49 -3.13 5.22
C LEU A 42 1.77 -3.80 6.57
N VAL A 43 2.92 -4.47 6.67
CA VAL A 43 3.36 -5.11 7.91
C VAL A 43 4.78 -4.67 8.25
N ASP A 44 4.95 -4.00 9.40
CA ASP A 44 6.28 -3.64 9.91
C ASP A 44 7.03 -4.87 10.43
N MET A 45 8.04 -5.26 9.67
CA MET A 45 8.91 -6.40 9.93
C MET A 45 10.24 -5.99 10.57
N SER A 46 10.45 -4.70 10.85
CA SER A 46 11.65 -4.19 11.52
C SER A 46 11.81 -4.80 12.92
N ASP A 47 13.05 -5.13 13.30
CA ASP A 47 13.34 -5.64 14.65
C ASP A 47 13.35 -4.52 15.70
N ASN A 48 13.57 -3.27 15.27
CA ASN A 48 13.53 -2.07 16.09
C ASN A 48 12.38 -1.15 15.66
N PRO A 49 11.81 -0.36 16.59
CA PRO A 49 10.81 0.63 16.22
C PRO A 49 11.34 1.64 15.21
N ILE A 50 10.55 1.93 14.18
CA ILE A 50 10.80 3.01 13.22
C ILE A 50 10.08 4.29 13.65
N SER A 51 10.49 5.43 13.11
CA SER A 51 9.85 6.72 13.42
C SER A 51 8.42 6.79 12.86
N GLU A 52 7.59 7.64 13.47
CA GLU A 52 6.22 7.89 13.01
C GLU A 52 6.20 8.50 11.61
N ASP A 53 7.14 9.41 11.32
CA ASP A 53 7.30 10.02 9.99
C ASP A 53 7.59 8.96 8.91
N LEU A 54 8.48 8.00 9.19
CA LEU A 54 8.77 6.90 8.27
C LEU A 54 7.59 5.94 8.15
N THR A 55 6.91 5.64 9.26
CA THR A 55 5.68 4.82 9.23
C THR A 55 4.63 5.47 8.32
N THR A 56 4.50 6.79 8.40
CA THR A 56 3.61 7.59 7.54
C THR A 56 4.05 7.56 6.09
N ALA A 57 5.37 7.62 5.82
CA ALA A 57 5.89 7.52 4.46
C ALA A 57 5.55 6.17 3.78
N PHE A 58 5.51 5.07 4.54
CA PHE A 58 5.04 3.78 4.04
C PHE A 58 3.55 3.80 3.67
N SER A 59 2.70 4.33 4.54
CA SER A 59 1.26 4.46 4.24
C SER A 59 0.98 5.44 3.11
N ASP A 60 1.74 6.54 2.99
CA ASP A 60 1.66 7.50 1.88
C ASP A 60 1.95 6.80 0.54
N ALA A 61 2.98 5.96 0.49
CA ALA A 61 3.33 5.19 -0.70
C ALA A 61 2.25 4.16 -1.07
N ALA A 62 1.68 3.46 -0.08
CA ALA A 62 0.56 2.55 -0.30
C ALA A 62 -0.66 3.28 -0.86
N ALA A 63 -1.05 4.41 -0.26
CA ALA A 63 -2.15 5.24 -0.73
C ALA A 63 -1.93 5.71 -2.18
N ARG A 64 -0.69 6.10 -2.52
CA ARG A 64 -0.32 6.53 -3.87
C ARG A 64 -0.49 5.42 -4.91
N TRP A 65 -0.09 4.18 -4.59
CA TRP A 65 -0.30 3.04 -5.49
C TRP A 65 -1.75 2.56 -5.54
N GLN A 66 -2.50 2.66 -4.43
CA GLN A 66 -3.94 2.40 -4.42
C GLN A 66 -4.73 3.41 -5.26
N ALA A 67 -4.25 4.65 -5.43
CA ALA A 67 -4.85 5.58 -6.37
C ALA A 67 -4.59 5.20 -7.85
N VAL A 68 -3.53 4.43 -8.11
CA VAL A 68 -3.14 3.98 -9.45
C VAL A 68 -3.84 2.69 -9.82
N ILE A 69 -3.89 1.71 -8.92
CA ILE A 69 -4.54 0.41 -9.14
C ILE A 69 -5.91 0.48 -8.50
N ILE A 70 -6.97 0.35 -9.29
CA ILE A 70 -8.36 0.56 -8.83
C ILE A 70 -9.21 -0.72 -8.83
N GLY A 71 -8.75 -1.76 -9.53
CA GLY A 71 -9.46 -3.03 -9.64
C GLY A 71 -9.18 -3.95 -8.44
N ASP A 72 -10.25 -4.48 -7.88
CA ASP A 72 -10.23 -5.56 -6.87
C ASP A 72 -9.62 -6.85 -7.43
N LEU A 73 -8.82 -7.55 -6.62
CA LEU A 73 -8.18 -8.82 -6.94
C LEU A 73 -8.66 -9.94 -6.00
N PRO A 74 -8.53 -11.22 -6.41
CA PRO A 74 -8.94 -12.34 -5.57
C PRO A 74 -8.10 -12.44 -4.28
N GLY A 75 -8.75 -12.40 -3.13
CA GLY A 75 -8.13 -12.61 -1.83
C GLY A 75 -7.85 -14.05 -1.42
N TYR A 76 -7.09 -14.17 -0.33
CA TYR A 76 -6.68 -15.40 0.33
C TYR A 76 -7.05 -15.36 1.82
N ALA A 77 -7.59 -16.46 2.32
CA ALA A 77 -7.92 -16.59 3.74
C ALA A 77 -6.64 -16.72 4.60
N ALA A 78 -6.76 -16.34 5.87
CA ALA A 78 -5.69 -16.55 6.85
C ALA A 78 -5.25 -18.03 6.90
N GLY A 79 -3.94 -18.25 7.01
CA GLY A 79 -3.34 -19.58 7.00
C GLY A 79 -3.25 -20.25 5.63
N SER A 80 -3.54 -19.54 4.53
CA SER A 80 -3.30 -20.07 3.16
C SER A 80 -1.81 -20.35 2.90
N TYR A 81 -0.93 -19.58 3.55
CA TYR A 81 0.52 -19.80 3.61
C TYR A 81 1.00 -19.67 5.06
N ASP A 82 2.02 -20.44 5.42
CA ASP A 82 2.65 -20.38 6.75
C ASP A 82 3.38 -19.05 7.00
N ASP A 83 3.90 -18.45 5.93
CA ASP A 83 4.55 -17.15 5.92
C ASP A 83 4.49 -16.52 4.53
N TRP A 84 3.71 -15.45 4.39
CA TRP A 84 3.56 -14.68 3.16
C TRP A 84 4.87 -13.99 2.73
N PHE A 85 5.84 -13.85 3.63
CA PHE A 85 7.14 -13.24 3.31
C PHE A 85 8.24 -14.27 3.08
N GLY A 86 7.92 -15.56 2.97
CA GLY A 86 8.86 -16.59 2.49
C GLY A 86 10.15 -16.69 3.30
N GLY A 87 10.13 -16.38 4.60
CA GLY A 87 11.30 -16.40 5.47
C GLY A 87 12.29 -15.26 5.26
N GLN A 88 11.89 -14.17 4.59
CA GLN A 88 12.76 -13.00 4.38
C GLN A 88 13.00 -12.18 5.66
N PHE A 89 12.21 -12.41 6.71
CA PHE A 89 12.28 -11.73 7.99
C PHE A 89 12.36 -12.71 9.17
N SER A 90 12.76 -12.20 10.34
CA SER A 90 12.77 -12.94 11.61
C SER A 90 11.34 -13.30 12.07
N LYS A 91 10.40 -12.39 11.82
CA LYS A 91 8.95 -12.52 12.05
C LYS A 91 8.28 -13.15 10.82
N LYS A 92 7.09 -13.71 11.01
CA LYS A 92 6.25 -14.30 9.95
C LYS A 92 4.89 -13.63 9.91
N TYR A 93 4.26 -13.63 8.74
CA TYR A 93 2.87 -13.19 8.58
C TYR A 93 2.05 -14.27 7.85
N SER A 94 0.96 -14.73 8.47
CA SER A 94 0.04 -15.73 7.92
C SER A 94 -1.43 -15.28 7.97
N GLY A 95 -1.65 -13.97 8.05
CA GLY A 95 -2.98 -13.36 8.02
C GLY A 95 -3.70 -13.51 6.67
N PRO A 96 -4.95 -13.06 6.58
CA PRO A 96 -5.65 -12.97 5.30
C PRO A 96 -4.99 -11.92 4.40
N VAL A 97 -5.23 -12.03 3.10
CA VAL A 97 -4.75 -11.07 2.09
C VAL A 97 -5.92 -10.75 1.18
N ASP A 98 -6.26 -9.48 1.00
CA ASP A 98 -7.28 -9.08 0.01
C ASP A 98 -6.63 -8.96 -1.37
N ASP A 99 -5.90 -7.87 -1.64
CA ASP A 99 -5.19 -7.72 -2.90
C ASP A 99 -3.70 -8.05 -2.80
N VAL A 100 -3.00 -7.41 -1.88
CA VAL A 100 -1.57 -7.63 -1.65
C VAL A 100 -1.18 -7.32 -0.21
N VAL A 101 -0.27 -8.13 0.36
CA VAL A 101 0.39 -7.83 1.64
C VAL A 101 1.89 -7.59 1.44
N ILE A 102 2.41 -6.50 1.99
CA ILE A 102 3.81 -6.11 1.85
C ILE A 102 4.44 -5.98 3.23
N GLY A 103 5.47 -6.78 3.48
CA GLY A 103 6.29 -6.68 4.68
C GLY A 103 7.45 -5.74 4.42
N TYR A 104 7.69 -4.76 5.29
CA TYR A 104 8.83 -3.86 5.16
C TYR A 104 9.73 -3.90 6.39
N ALA A 105 11.02 -3.68 6.23
CA ALA A 105 11.94 -3.53 7.36
C ALA A 105 13.04 -2.49 7.08
N LEU A 106 13.42 -1.74 8.12
CA LEU A 106 14.70 -1.05 8.18
C LEU A 106 15.71 -1.98 8.88
N GLU A 107 16.75 -2.38 8.15
CA GLU A 107 17.80 -3.29 8.64
C GLU A 107 19.18 -2.89 8.07
N PRO A 108 20.29 -3.30 8.70
CA PRO A 108 21.61 -3.06 8.11
C PRO A 108 21.77 -3.82 6.78
N ILE A 109 22.14 -3.12 5.70
CA ILE A 109 22.40 -3.73 4.37
C ILE A 109 23.89 -3.65 4.03
N ASP A 110 24.38 -2.45 3.68
CA ASP A 110 25.78 -2.20 3.30
C ASP A 110 26.40 -0.95 3.96
N GLY A 111 25.60 -0.16 4.69
CA GLY A 111 26.05 0.99 5.44
C GLY A 111 25.58 2.29 4.79
N VAL A 112 26.45 3.31 4.76
CA VAL A 112 26.11 4.59 4.13
C VAL A 112 26.46 4.55 2.65
N GLY A 113 25.47 4.79 1.80
CA GLY A 113 25.54 4.78 0.35
C GLY A 113 25.59 3.38 -0.22
N GLY A 114 25.35 3.25 -1.53
CA GLY A 114 25.18 1.95 -2.16
C GLY A 114 23.70 1.61 -2.26
N THR A 115 23.26 0.58 -1.54
CA THR A 115 21.89 0.07 -1.66
C THR A 115 20.94 0.78 -0.69
N LEU A 116 20.17 1.74 -1.20
CA LEU A 116 19.18 2.46 -0.37
C LEU A 116 18.02 1.56 0.04
N GLY A 117 17.60 0.68 -0.87
CA GLY A 117 16.45 -0.18 -0.73
C GLY A 117 16.52 -1.38 -1.66
N SER A 118 15.70 -2.38 -1.37
CA SER A 118 15.43 -3.49 -2.27
C SER A 118 14.04 -4.04 -2.02
N ALA A 119 13.34 -4.38 -3.10
CA ALA A 119 12.00 -4.92 -3.00
C ALA A 119 11.65 -5.89 -4.13
N GLY A 120 10.57 -6.63 -3.90
CA GLY A 120 10.00 -7.52 -4.90
C GLY A 120 8.89 -8.41 -4.37
N ALA A 121 8.14 -8.98 -5.31
CA ALA A 121 7.11 -9.97 -4.99
C ALA A 121 7.73 -11.29 -4.49
N ILE A 122 7.13 -11.85 -3.44
CA ILE A 122 7.44 -13.20 -2.93
C ILE A 122 6.51 -14.23 -3.56
N TYR A 123 5.21 -13.95 -3.53
CA TYR A 123 4.19 -14.79 -4.15
C TYR A 123 3.40 -14.00 -5.19
N ARG A 124 3.13 -14.64 -6.33
CA ARG A 124 2.30 -14.11 -7.41
C ARG A 124 1.11 -15.05 -7.66
N ARG A 125 -0.02 -14.47 -8.08
CA ARG A 125 -1.19 -15.25 -8.49
C ARG A 125 -0.84 -16.07 -9.73
N LYS A 126 -1.11 -17.38 -9.70
CA LYS A 126 -0.66 -18.34 -10.74
C LYS A 126 -1.69 -18.61 -11.84
N SER A 127 -2.94 -18.19 -11.66
CA SER A 127 -4.07 -18.55 -12.52
C SER A 127 -5.21 -17.53 -12.38
N GLY A 128 -6.16 -17.61 -13.31
CA GLY A 128 -7.31 -16.70 -13.37
C GLY A 128 -6.97 -15.38 -14.03
N ASP A 129 -7.94 -14.45 -14.02
CA ASP A 129 -7.83 -13.17 -14.70
C ASP A 129 -6.80 -12.23 -14.03
N ALA A 130 -6.41 -12.52 -12.78
CA ALA A 130 -5.39 -11.79 -12.03
C ALA A 130 -3.99 -12.45 -12.09
N LYS A 131 -3.71 -13.29 -13.09
CA LYS A 131 -2.47 -14.06 -13.16
C LYS A 131 -1.25 -13.13 -13.34
N GLY A 132 -0.28 -13.25 -12.43
CA GLY A 132 0.99 -12.51 -12.48
C GLY A 132 1.07 -11.36 -11.47
N THR A 133 -0.07 -10.86 -10.98
CA THR A 133 -0.13 -9.84 -9.92
C THR A 133 0.49 -10.37 -8.64
N ALA A 134 1.09 -9.50 -7.84
CA ALA A 134 1.61 -9.86 -6.53
C ALA A 134 0.48 -10.24 -5.56
N VAL A 135 0.70 -11.27 -4.75
CA VAL A 135 -0.11 -11.60 -3.56
C VAL A 135 0.62 -11.12 -2.31
N SER A 136 1.94 -11.24 -2.31
CA SER A 136 2.77 -10.65 -1.28
C SER A 136 4.12 -10.22 -1.81
N GLY A 137 4.75 -9.29 -1.11
CA GLY A 137 6.12 -8.89 -1.36
C GLY A 137 6.83 -8.41 -0.12
N VAL A 138 8.10 -8.06 -0.31
CA VAL A 138 8.94 -7.51 0.74
C VAL A 138 9.63 -6.25 0.26
N MET A 139 9.89 -5.34 1.19
CA MET A 139 10.76 -4.19 1.01
C MET A 139 11.77 -4.14 2.16
N LYS A 140 13.04 -3.88 1.87
CA LYS A 140 14.12 -3.75 2.86
C LYS A 140 14.89 -2.49 2.56
N PHE A 141 15.13 -1.67 3.57
CA PHE A 141 15.81 -0.38 3.44
C PHE A 141 17.03 -0.35 4.34
N ASP A 142 18.12 0.24 3.85
CA ASP A 142 19.33 0.35 4.67
C ASP A 142 19.09 1.35 5.80
N LEU A 143 19.13 0.83 7.02
CA LEU A 143 19.00 1.60 8.24
C LEU A 143 19.99 2.78 8.29
N ALA A 144 21.25 2.59 7.88
CA ALA A 144 22.27 3.62 7.98
C ALA A 144 22.03 4.80 7.01
N ASP A 145 21.48 4.52 5.83
CA ASP A 145 21.08 5.57 4.89
C ASP A 145 19.83 6.30 5.38
N PHE A 146 18.79 5.55 5.78
CA PHE A 146 17.52 6.12 6.21
C PHE A 146 17.61 6.92 7.52
N GLU A 147 18.59 6.64 8.39
CA GLU A 147 18.83 7.41 9.62
C GLU A 147 19.16 8.89 9.37
N SER A 148 19.76 9.21 8.22
CA SER A 148 20.19 10.58 7.89
C SER A 148 19.48 11.18 6.67
N MET A 149 18.62 10.40 6.03
CA MET A 149 17.92 10.77 4.81
C MET A 149 16.80 11.79 5.08
N PRO A 150 16.65 12.84 4.25
CA PRO A 150 15.47 13.69 4.29
C PRO A 150 14.19 12.86 4.09
N ILE A 151 13.15 13.14 4.89
CA ILE A 151 11.90 12.37 4.81
C ILE A 151 11.23 12.43 3.43
N ALA A 152 11.44 13.51 2.67
CA ALA A 152 10.94 13.62 1.29
C ALA A 152 11.62 12.61 0.34
N ASP A 153 12.92 12.39 0.50
CA ASP A 153 13.69 11.43 -0.29
C ASP A 153 13.28 10.00 0.08
N ALA A 154 13.12 9.73 1.38
CA ALA A 154 12.66 8.44 1.90
C ALA A 154 11.28 8.07 1.33
N ARG A 155 10.33 9.03 1.28
CA ARG A 155 9.00 8.81 0.65
C ARG A 155 9.13 8.36 -0.81
N THR A 156 9.98 9.02 -1.59
CA THR A 156 10.19 8.69 -2.99
C THR A 156 10.78 7.29 -3.17
N ILE A 157 11.79 6.94 -2.37
CA ILE A 157 12.43 5.62 -2.43
C ILE A 157 11.45 4.52 -1.99
N ILE A 158 10.68 4.75 -0.92
CA ILE A 158 9.64 3.79 -0.49
C ILE A 158 8.59 3.60 -1.59
N LEU A 159 8.16 4.68 -2.26
CA LEU A 159 7.20 4.59 -3.37
C LEU A 159 7.77 3.75 -4.53
N HIS A 160 9.03 4.00 -4.89
CA HIS A 160 9.76 3.26 -5.91
C HIS A 160 9.83 1.75 -5.59
N GLU A 161 10.31 1.40 -4.40
CA GLU A 161 10.44 0.00 -3.96
C GLU A 161 9.09 -0.72 -3.93
N MET A 162 8.02 -0.02 -3.55
CA MET A 162 6.68 -0.61 -3.58
C MET A 162 6.23 -0.91 -5.01
N GLY A 163 6.66 -0.12 -6.00
CA GLY A 163 6.47 -0.42 -7.42
C GLY A 163 7.07 -1.78 -7.82
N HIS A 164 8.27 -2.11 -7.33
CA HIS A 164 8.90 -3.41 -7.57
C HIS A 164 8.12 -4.59 -7.00
N VAL A 165 7.51 -4.41 -5.82
CA VAL A 165 6.60 -5.42 -5.27
C VAL A 165 5.43 -5.67 -6.22
N LEU A 166 4.84 -4.59 -6.76
CA LEU A 166 3.67 -4.67 -7.63
C LEU A 166 3.99 -5.27 -9.01
N GLY A 167 5.27 -5.34 -9.39
CA GLY A 167 5.75 -6.00 -10.61
C GLY A 167 6.36 -5.06 -11.65
N LEU A 168 6.50 -3.78 -11.32
CA LEU A 168 7.29 -2.82 -12.07
C LEU A 168 8.79 -3.01 -11.79
N VAL A 169 9.67 -2.36 -12.53
CA VAL A 169 10.05 -2.85 -13.86
C VAL A 169 10.97 -4.07 -13.60
N GLY A 170 10.93 -5.13 -14.40
CA GLY A 170 11.76 -6.30 -14.10
C GLY A 170 11.57 -7.53 -14.97
N THR A 171 12.59 -8.40 -14.97
CA THR A 171 12.68 -9.65 -15.76
C THR A 171 11.71 -10.75 -15.34
N SER A 172 10.93 -10.55 -14.29
CA SER A 172 9.97 -11.56 -13.79
C SER A 172 8.74 -11.74 -14.69
N GLY A 173 8.61 -10.94 -15.76
CA GLY A 173 7.59 -11.05 -16.79
C GLY A 173 8.15 -11.05 -18.23
N ASN A 174 7.24 -11.19 -19.21
CA ASN A 174 7.61 -11.26 -20.63
C ASN A 174 8.07 -9.92 -21.22
N CYS A 175 7.78 -8.80 -20.53
CA CYS A 175 8.00 -7.46 -21.07
C CYS A 175 9.47 -7.01 -21.10
N ALA A 176 10.33 -7.66 -20.30
CA ALA A 176 11.77 -7.40 -20.27
C ALA A 176 12.58 -8.53 -20.94
N SER A 177 11.93 -9.33 -21.80
CA SER A 177 12.56 -10.46 -22.48
C SER A 177 13.76 -10.01 -23.31
N GLY A 178 14.95 -10.53 -22.99
CA GLY A 178 16.18 -10.22 -23.72
C GLY A 178 17.15 -9.30 -22.97
N CYS A 179 16.73 -8.70 -21.85
CA CYS A 179 17.66 -8.01 -20.95
C CYS A 179 18.40 -9.03 -20.07
N ASN A 180 19.72 -8.87 -19.94
CA ASN A 180 20.55 -9.74 -19.10
C ASN A 180 21.23 -8.92 -18.00
N PRO A 181 20.75 -8.98 -16.73
CA PRO A 181 21.32 -8.18 -15.66
C PRO A 181 22.76 -8.60 -15.28
N ASN A 182 23.19 -9.82 -15.65
CA ASN A 182 24.58 -10.26 -15.46
C ASN A 182 25.51 -9.78 -16.58
N ASN A 183 24.96 -9.23 -17.66
CA ASN A 183 25.72 -8.57 -18.73
C ASN A 183 24.99 -7.27 -19.11
N PRO A 184 24.97 -6.28 -18.21
CA PRO A 184 24.06 -5.16 -18.30
C PRO A 184 24.36 -4.27 -19.51
N THR A 185 25.60 -4.26 -20.02
CA THR A 185 26.04 -3.43 -21.17
C THR A 185 25.26 -3.61 -22.48
N GLN A 186 24.39 -4.62 -22.57
CA GLN A 186 23.49 -4.80 -23.70
C GLN A 186 22.18 -4.05 -23.44
N GLN A 187 21.94 -2.98 -24.20
CA GLN A 187 20.63 -2.31 -24.18
C GLN A 187 19.53 -3.28 -24.62
N ALA A 188 18.46 -3.33 -23.83
CA ALA A 188 17.24 -4.05 -24.17
C ALA A 188 16.05 -3.09 -24.21
N GLU A 189 15.13 -3.34 -25.14
CA GLU A 189 13.85 -2.64 -25.18
C GLU A 189 12.83 -3.34 -24.27
N TYR A 190 11.96 -2.54 -23.67
CA TYR A 190 10.70 -3.03 -23.13
C TYR A 190 9.79 -3.48 -24.28
N SER A 191 9.17 -4.66 -24.17
CA SER A 191 8.48 -5.33 -25.28
C SER A 191 6.97 -5.26 -25.22
N CYS A 192 6.37 -4.91 -24.08
CA CYS A 192 4.92 -4.83 -23.94
C CYS A 192 4.36 -3.49 -24.47
N SER A 193 3.11 -3.52 -24.92
CA SER A 193 2.59 -2.54 -25.87
C SER A 193 2.11 -1.23 -25.25
N LEU A 194 1.53 -1.27 -24.04
CA LEU A 194 0.89 -0.09 -23.45
C LEU A 194 1.94 0.92 -23.02
N ALA A 195 2.98 0.50 -22.29
CA ALA A 195 4.08 1.39 -21.91
C ALA A 195 4.85 1.93 -23.12
N LYS A 196 5.07 1.09 -24.16
CA LYS A 196 5.68 1.54 -25.42
C LYS A 196 4.84 2.62 -26.11
N ALA A 197 3.52 2.49 -26.11
CA ALA A 197 2.63 3.47 -26.73
C ALA A 197 2.69 4.82 -26.00
N GLU A 198 2.65 4.81 -24.66
CA GLU A 198 2.79 6.06 -23.89
C GLU A 198 4.19 6.68 -24.04
N TYR A 199 5.24 5.87 -24.13
CA TYR A 199 6.58 6.38 -24.40
C TYR A 199 6.71 6.98 -25.81
N ASP A 200 6.12 6.36 -26.84
CA ASP A 200 6.11 6.89 -28.21
C ASP A 200 5.31 8.22 -28.30
N ASN A 201 4.26 8.40 -27.49
CA ASN A 201 3.56 9.68 -27.37
C ASN A 201 4.47 10.80 -26.83
N LEU A 202 5.36 10.48 -25.88
CA LEU A 202 6.32 11.43 -25.31
C LEU A 202 7.49 11.68 -26.28
N TYR A 203 7.99 10.63 -26.92
CA TYR A 203 9.20 10.63 -27.74
C TYR A 203 8.98 9.86 -29.05
N PRO A 204 8.28 10.45 -30.04
CA PRO A 204 7.91 9.74 -31.26
C PRO A 204 9.09 9.10 -31.99
N GLY A 205 8.98 7.80 -32.26
CA GLY A 205 9.99 7.01 -32.96
C GLY A 205 11.19 6.57 -32.10
N GLN A 206 11.18 6.84 -30.80
CA GLN A 206 12.18 6.33 -29.85
C GLN A 206 11.70 5.06 -29.17
N ALA A 207 12.63 4.15 -28.88
CA ALA A 207 12.31 2.92 -28.18
C ALA A 207 12.36 3.14 -26.66
N LEU A 208 11.41 2.55 -25.93
CA LEU A 208 11.44 2.47 -24.47
C LEU A 208 12.50 1.45 -24.04
N TYR A 209 13.59 1.92 -23.45
CA TYR A 209 14.70 1.08 -23.02
C TYR A 209 14.66 0.75 -21.53
N LEU A 210 15.21 -0.41 -21.20
CA LEU A 210 15.52 -0.85 -19.85
C LEU A 210 16.95 -0.48 -19.48
N GLU A 211 17.17 -0.15 -18.22
CA GLU A 211 18.47 0.19 -17.65
C GLU A 211 19.53 -0.88 -17.94
N ASN A 212 20.69 -0.43 -18.42
CA ASN A 212 21.77 -1.27 -18.92
C ASN A 212 23.12 -0.98 -18.21
N GLU A 213 23.10 -0.10 -17.20
CA GLU A 213 24.21 0.21 -16.30
C GLU A 213 23.92 -0.27 -14.86
N GLY A 214 24.86 0.02 -13.95
CA GLY A 214 24.73 -0.33 -12.54
C GLY A 214 24.96 -1.81 -12.21
N SER A 215 24.40 -2.26 -11.08
CA SER A 215 24.55 -3.62 -10.57
C SER A 215 23.47 -4.56 -11.11
N VAL A 216 23.52 -5.85 -10.74
CA VAL A 216 22.47 -6.83 -11.07
C VAL A 216 21.09 -6.43 -10.51
N GLY A 217 21.06 -5.66 -9.41
CA GLY A 217 19.82 -5.12 -8.86
C GLY A 217 19.28 -3.90 -9.63
N THR A 218 20.14 -3.24 -10.40
CA THR A 218 19.81 -2.03 -11.17
C THR A 218 19.43 -2.39 -12.61
N ALA A 219 20.30 -3.08 -13.32
CA ALA A 219 20.07 -3.40 -14.71
C ALA A 219 18.83 -4.28 -14.91
N CYS A 220 18.12 -4.05 -16.02
CA CYS A 220 16.94 -4.82 -16.42
C CYS A 220 15.71 -4.74 -15.48
N SER A 221 15.81 -3.96 -14.40
CA SER A 221 14.72 -3.79 -13.43
C SER A 221 14.28 -2.34 -13.30
N HIS A 222 14.79 -1.46 -14.15
CA HIS A 222 14.47 -0.04 -14.15
C HIS A 222 14.32 0.46 -15.58
N TRP A 223 13.70 1.63 -15.71
CA TRP A 223 13.81 2.40 -16.93
C TRP A 223 15.23 2.92 -17.13
N GLU A 224 15.65 3.00 -18.39
CA GLU A 224 16.93 3.60 -18.76
C GLU A 224 17.01 5.05 -18.29
N GLU A 225 17.95 5.34 -17.39
CA GLU A 225 18.12 6.66 -16.77
C GLU A 225 18.25 7.76 -17.84
N GLN A 226 19.00 7.50 -18.92
CA GLN A 226 19.21 8.48 -20.00
C GLN A 226 17.94 8.79 -20.80
N SER A 227 16.94 7.91 -20.74
CA SER A 227 15.66 8.08 -21.44
C SER A 227 14.68 8.98 -20.69
N PHE A 228 14.86 9.12 -19.37
CA PHE A 228 13.89 9.78 -18.48
C PHE A 228 14.48 10.93 -17.67
N LYS A 229 15.79 10.97 -17.49
CA LYS A 229 16.46 12.05 -16.76
C LYS A 229 16.48 13.34 -17.57
N THR A 230 16.07 14.42 -16.93
CA THR A 230 16.17 15.80 -17.42
C THR A 230 16.89 16.67 -16.39
N SER A 231 17.04 17.96 -16.67
CA SER A 231 17.60 18.90 -15.68
C SER A 231 16.68 19.21 -14.49
N LYS A 232 15.42 18.73 -14.50
CA LYS A 232 14.39 19.05 -13.49
C LYS A 232 13.75 17.82 -12.85
N SER A 233 13.74 16.70 -13.56
CA SER A 233 13.13 15.47 -13.10
C SER A 233 13.87 14.24 -13.61
N SER A 234 13.77 13.13 -12.88
CA SER A 234 14.05 11.78 -13.38
C SER A 234 12.87 10.90 -13.04
N GLU A 235 12.41 10.01 -13.91
CA GLU A 235 11.17 9.26 -13.67
C GLU A 235 11.32 8.32 -12.46
N LEU A 236 10.23 8.11 -11.71
CA LEU A 236 10.25 7.39 -10.44
C LEU A 236 10.99 6.04 -10.53
N MET A 237 10.78 5.25 -11.58
CA MET A 237 11.28 3.88 -11.73
C MET A 237 12.60 3.78 -12.53
N THR A 238 13.37 4.87 -12.62
CA THR A 238 14.76 4.78 -13.11
C THR A 238 15.70 4.21 -12.06
N GLY A 239 16.88 3.72 -12.47
CA GLY A 239 17.75 2.91 -11.62
C GLY A 239 18.55 3.65 -10.57
N PHE A 240 18.54 4.99 -10.60
CA PHE A 240 19.34 5.81 -9.70
C PHE A 240 18.46 6.88 -9.03
N PHE A 241 18.56 6.95 -7.71
CA PHE A 241 17.90 8.01 -6.96
C PHE A 241 18.60 9.35 -7.21
N GLU A 242 17.84 10.34 -7.68
CA GLU A 242 18.34 11.66 -8.04
C GLU A 242 17.94 12.70 -7.00
N ALA A 243 18.73 12.79 -5.93
CA ALA A 243 18.52 13.79 -4.89
C ALA A 243 18.37 15.20 -5.49
N ASN A 244 17.35 15.94 -5.04
CA ASN A 244 16.99 17.29 -5.50
C ASN A 244 16.35 17.39 -6.89
N LEU A 245 16.07 16.27 -7.57
CA LEU A 245 15.20 16.27 -8.74
C LEU A 245 13.79 15.81 -8.36
N TYR A 246 12.79 16.30 -9.07
CA TYR A 246 11.43 15.77 -8.93
C TYR A 246 11.37 14.37 -9.57
N GLN A 247 10.78 13.39 -8.89
CA GLN A 247 10.70 12.02 -9.39
C GLN A 247 9.25 11.58 -9.64
N PRO A 248 8.64 12.00 -10.77
CA PRO A 248 7.24 11.74 -11.08
C PRO A 248 6.97 10.28 -11.41
N LEU A 249 5.81 9.79 -11.00
CA LEU A 249 5.21 8.55 -11.50
C LEU A 249 4.52 8.82 -12.84
N SER A 250 5.18 8.49 -13.95
CA SER A 250 4.71 8.84 -15.30
C SER A 250 3.56 7.97 -15.81
N LEU A 251 2.87 8.44 -16.87
CA LEU A 251 1.94 7.62 -17.66
C LEU A 251 2.59 6.34 -18.19
N VAL A 252 3.89 6.37 -18.51
CA VAL A 252 4.63 5.20 -19.02
C VAL A 252 4.70 4.11 -17.95
N THR A 253 4.99 4.47 -16.70
CA THR A 253 5.04 3.53 -15.58
C THR A 253 3.66 2.98 -15.22
N ILE A 254 2.62 3.83 -15.22
CA ILE A 254 1.25 3.34 -15.02
C ILE A 254 0.82 2.40 -16.16
N ALA A 255 1.18 2.72 -17.41
CA ALA A 255 0.94 1.83 -18.54
C ALA A 255 1.69 0.50 -18.43
N ALA A 256 2.88 0.48 -17.82
CA ALA A 256 3.63 -0.75 -17.58
C ALA A 256 2.96 -1.62 -16.49
N LEU A 257 2.26 -1.03 -15.51
CA LEU A 257 1.37 -1.78 -14.62
C LEU A 257 0.19 -2.35 -15.40
N ASP A 258 -0.43 -1.58 -16.30
CA ASP A 258 -1.49 -2.09 -17.16
C ASP A 258 -0.95 -3.17 -18.11
N ASP A 259 0.31 -3.18 -18.54
CA ASP A 259 0.84 -4.30 -19.32
C ASP A 259 0.83 -5.64 -18.54
N ILE A 260 0.74 -5.61 -17.20
CA ILE A 260 0.55 -6.80 -16.36
C ILE A 260 -0.93 -7.21 -16.39
N GLU A 261 -1.19 -8.42 -16.88
CA GLU A 261 -2.53 -9.02 -16.85
C GLU A 261 -3.04 -9.12 -15.40
N GLY A 262 -4.21 -8.55 -15.14
CA GLY A 262 -4.88 -8.59 -13.85
C GLY A 262 -5.06 -7.25 -13.15
N TYR A 263 -4.16 -6.29 -13.36
CA TYR A 263 -4.39 -4.95 -12.84
C TYR A 263 -5.39 -4.19 -13.71
N THR A 264 -6.25 -3.43 -13.04
CA THR A 264 -7.02 -2.33 -13.65
C THR A 264 -6.48 -1.04 -13.06
N VAL A 265 -5.99 -0.15 -13.91
CA VAL A 265 -5.32 1.08 -13.48
C VAL A 265 -6.11 2.33 -13.84
N ASP A 266 -5.93 3.38 -13.05
CA ASP A 266 -6.36 4.73 -13.36
C ASP A 266 -5.18 5.58 -13.83
N TYR A 267 -5.15 5.88 -15.12
CA TYR A 267 -4.14 6.75 -15.73
C TYR A 267 -4.21 8.20 -15.24
N CYS A 268 -5.33 8.65 -14.66
CA CYS A 268 -5.43 9.96 -14.04
C CYS A 268 -4.56 10.12 -12.79
N ALA A 269 -4.13 9.01 -12.21
CA ALA A 269 -3.19 9.01 -11.13
C ALA A 269 -1.75 9.25 -11.59
N ALA A 270 -1.46 9.48 -12.89
CA ALA A 270 -0.11 9.82 -13.32
C ALA A 270 0.29 11.25 -12.93
N ASP A 271 1.57 11.42 -12.66
CA ASP A 271 2.20 12.72 -12.58
C ASP A 271 2.57 13.21 -13.99
N ILE A 272 2.63 14.53 -14.15
CA ILE A 272 3.00 15.14 -15.42
C ILE A 272 4.51 14.94 -15.64
N PHE A 273 4.84 14.28 -16.75
CA PHE A 273 6.21 14.07 -17.22
C PHE A 273 6.32 14.40 -18.72
N PRO A 274 7.41 15.05 -19.20
CA PRO A 274 8.50 15.63 -18.41
C PRO A 274 8.04 16.78 -17.51
N ALA A 275 8.76 17.02 -16.41
CA ALA A 275 8.37 18.04 -15.47
C ALA A 275 8.50 19.47 -16.04
N THR A 276 7.51 20.32 -15.75
CA THR A 276 7.57 21.77 -15.93
C THR A 276 8.08 22.43 -14.65
N ASP A 277 8.36 23.74 -14.68
CA ASP A 277 8.68 24.47 -13.44
C ASP A 277 7.52 24.41 -12.44
N GLU A 278 6.28 24.38 -12.93
CA GLU A 278 5.10 24.27 -12.09
C GLU A 278 5.00 22.89 -11.45
N THR A 279 5.19 21.80 -12.22
CA THR A 279 5.03 20.45 -11.70
C THR A 279 6.18 20.04 -10.78
N ALA A 280 7.41 20.47 -11.10
CA ALA A 280 8.57 20.23 -10.24
C ALA A 280 8.48 20.94 -8.87
N ASN A 281 7.83 22.11 -8.81
CA ASN A 281 7.68 22.88 -7.57
C ASN A 281 6.39 22.58 -6.81
N SER A 282 5.32 22.19 -7.51
CA SER A 282 4.05 21.80 -6.88
C SER A 282 4.10 20.40 -6.30
N GLY A 283 5.04 19.56 -6.77
CA GLY A 283 5.26 18.21 -6.26
C GLY A 283 3.96 17.44 -6.19
N ARG A 284 3.22 17.36 -7.31
CA ARG A 284 1.97 16.58 -7.40
C ARG A 284 2.35 15.13 -7.06
N PHE A 285 2.30 14.81 -5.77
CA PHE A 285 1.98 13.50 -5.25
C PHE A 285 0.49 13.61 -4.96
N PRO A 286 -0.42 13.50 -5.94
CA PRO A 286 -1.83 13.43 -5.61
C PRO A 286 -2.01 12.05 -4.98
N VAL A 287 -2.04 12.01 -3.66
CA VAL A 287 -3.16 11.57 -2.82
C VAL A 287 -2.60 11.56 -1.40
N GLN A 288 -2.61 12.73 -0.73
CA GLN A 288 -2.90 12.67 0.70
C GLN A 288 -4.41 12.53 0.79
N LYS A 289 -4.90 11.29 0.82
CA LYS A 289 -6.03 11.02 1.70
C LYS A 289 -5.45 11.16 3.10
N THR A 290 -5.52 12.36 3.65
CA THR A 290 -5.44 12.50 5.11
C THR A 290 -6.64 11.75 5.71
N ASP A 291 -6.66 11.55 7.02
CA ASP A 291 -7.81 10.98 7.74
C ASP A 291 -9.15 11.69 7.46
N GLU A 292 -9.16 12.81 6.71
CA GLU A 292 -10.34 13.54 6.24
C GLU A 292 -11.06 12.88 5.05
N ASP A 293 -10.39 12.01 4.27
CA ASP A 293 -11.00 11.30 3.13
C ASP A 293 -11.53 9.90 3.50
N HIS A 294 -11.51 9.57 4.79
CA HIS A 294 -12.41 8.60 5.39
C HIS A 294 -13.72 9.33 5.73
N ASP A 295 -14.79 9.03 5.01
CA ASP A 295 -16.15 9.44 5.38
C ASP A 295 -16.51 8.89 6.78
N TYR A 296 -16.17 9.67 7.80
CA TYR A 296 -17.17 10.13 8.75
C TYR A 296 -17.38 11.62 8.46
N ASP A 297 -18.49 11.96 7.82
CA ASP A 297 -19.03 13.32 7.72
C ASP A 297 -18.91 14.11 9.05
N ILE A 298 -17.83 14.90 9.17
CA ILE A 298 -17.62 15.92 10.20
C ILE A 298 -16.99 17.16 9.55
N GLN A 299 -17.64 17.75 8.55
CA GLN A 299 -17.23 19.09 8.06
C GLN A 299 -18.34 20.15 8.04
N ASN A 300 -19.41 19.95 8.82
CA ASN A 300 -20.38 21.02 9.11
C ASN A 300 -20.58 21.31 10.60
N LEU A 301 -19.53 21.18 11.42
CA LEU A 301 -19.54 21.76 12.76
C LEU A 301 -18.73 23.05 12.77
N SER A 302 -19.46 24.16 12.90
CA SER A 302 -18.93 25.41 13.44
C SER A 302 -18.12 25.13 14.71
N PRO A 303 -17.14 25.99 15.09
CA PRO A 303 -16.41 25.84 16.34
C PRO A 303 -17.40 25.53 17.46
N ILE A 304 -17.20 24.40 18.14
CA ILE A 304 -18.11 23.95 19.19
C ILE A 304 -18.26 25.11 20.16
N ASP A 305 -19.45 25.71 20.19
CA ASP A 305 -19.84 26.56 21.29
C ASP A 305 -19.92 25.62 22.50
N ILE A 306 -18.88 25.66 23.32
CA ILE A 306 -18.73 24.81 24.49
C ILE A 306 -19.96 24.97 25.40
N ASP A 307 -20.61 26.14 25.38
CA ASP A 307 -21.82 26.38 26.15
C ASP A 307 -23.03 25.63 25.56
N GLU A 308 -23.15 25.53 24.23
CA GLU A 308 -24.20 24.75 23.56
C GLU A 308 -24.01 23.23 23.75
N ALA A 309 -22.76 22.75 23.68
CA ALA A 309 -22.44 21.34 23.96
C ALA A 309 -22.74 20.96 25.42
N ILE A 310 -22.40 21.84 26.37
CA ILE A 310 -22.74 21.67 27.79
C ILE A 310 -24.26 21.67 27.98
N GLU A 311 -25.00 22.54 27.29
CA GLU A 311 -26.45 22.62 27.39
C GLU A 311 -27.14 21.40 26.75
N TYR A 312 -26.63 20.90 25.64
CA TYR A 312 -27.06 19.65 25.00
C TYR A 312 -26.87 18.46 25.93
N ILE A 313 -25.68 18.29 26.52
CA ILE A 313 -25.37 17.21 27.48
C ILE A 313 -26.26 17.30 28.72
N LYS A 314 -26.48 18.50 29.27
CA LYS A 314 -27.40 18.72 30.39
C LYS A 314 -28.84 18.34 30.01
N ASN A 315 -29.30 18.69 28.81
CA ASN A 315 -30.64 18.32 28.34
C ASN A 315 -30.79 16.83 28.05
N LEU A 316 -29.75 16.17 27.53
CA LEU A 316 -29.68 14.72 27.36
C LEU A 316 -29.75 14.01 28.70
N TRP A 317 -28.95 14.44 29.68
CA TRP A 317 -29.01 13.93 31.04
C TRP A 317 -30.36 14.16 31.70
N LYS A 318 -30.98 15.32 31.49
CA LYS A 318 -32.32 15.61 32.00
C LYS A 318 -33.38 14.73 31.35
N LYS A 319 -33.34 14.52 30.03
CA LYS A 319 -34.23 13.60 29.30
C LYS A 319 -34.03 12.16 29.75
N PHE A 320 -32.79 11.74 29.95
CA PHE A 320 -32.46 10.43 30.49
C PHE A 320 -33.00 10.25 31.91
N LEU A 321 -32.84 11.24 32.80
CA LEU A 321 -33.38 11.18 34.16
C LEU A 321 -34.91 11.19 34.18
N LEU A 322 -35.56 11.92 33.27
CA LEU A 322 -37.02 11.91 33.11
C LEU A 322 -37.51 10.57 32.58
N TRP A 323 -36.88 10.06 31.51
CA TRP A 323 -37.14 8.73 31.00
C TRP A 323 -36.93 7.65 32.07
N PHE A 324 -35.85 7.73 32.85
CA PHE A 324 -35.56 6.80 33.94
C PHE A 324 -36.59 6.88 35.05
N LYS A 325 -37.06 8.09 35.37
CA LYS A 325 -38.13 8.30 36.35
C LYS A 325 -39.45 7.69 35.88
N GLU A 326 -39.75 7.78 34.58
CA GLU A 326 -40.96 7.21 33.96
C GLU A 326 -40.87 5.71 33.70
N ASN A 327 -39.66 5.17 33.52
CA ASN A 327 -39.38 3.77 33.19
C ASN A 327 -38.53 3.11 34.28
N ARG A 328 -38.85 3.39 35.55
CA ARG A 328 -38.03 3.04 36.71
C ARG A 328 -37.66 1.56 36.77
N ASP A 329 -38.60 0.66 36.46
CA ASP A 329 -38.37 -0.78 36.56
C ASP A 329 -37.47 -1.31 35.43
N LEU A 330 -37.58 -0.72 34.22
CA LEU A 330 -36.70 -1.03 33.09
C LEU A 330 -35.29 -0.46 33.31
N GLY A 331 -35.21 0.76 33.86
CA GLY A 331 -33.96 1.40 34.23
C GLY A 331 -33.20 0.62 35.30
N ILE A 332 -33.89 0.16 36.35
CA ILE A 332 -33.28 -0.70 37.39
C ILE A 332 -32.78 -2.01 36.78
N ALA A 333 -33.51 -2.63 35.85
CA ALA A 333 -33.09 -3.85 35.18
C ALA A 333 -31.82 -3.67 34.34
N ILE A 334 -31.68 -2.54 33.63
CA ILE A 334 -30.49 -2.22 32.83
C ILE A 334 -29.26 -1.99 33.72
N PHE A 335 -29.40 -1.25 34.82
CA PHE A 335 -28.29 -1.03 35.76
C PHE A 335 -27.92 -2.30 36.56
N ALA A 336 -28.91 -3.12 36.94
CA ALA A 336 -28.66 -4.41 37.58
C ALA A 336 -28.01 -5.42 36.62
N GLY A 337 -28.43 -5.43 35.35
CA GLY A 337 -27.85 -6.25 34.29
C GLY A 337 -26.41 -5.84 33.94
N GLY A 338 -26.15 -4.54 33.81
CA GLY A 338 -24.81 -4.00 33.57
C GLY A 338 -23.86 -4.22 34.75
N GLY A 339 -24.35 -4.09 35.98
CA GLY A 339 -23.58 -4.40 37.19
C GLY A 339 -23.24 -5.89 37.33
N ALA A 340 -24.16 -6.79 36.95
CA ALA A 340 -23.92 -8.22 36.94
C ALA A 340 -22.88 -8.62 35.87
N LEU A 341 -22.91 -7.99 34.69
CA LEU A 341 -21.94 -8.26 33.62
C LEU A 341 -20.52 -7.81 34.00
N LEU A 342 -20.39 -6.65 34.66
CA LEU A 342 -19.12 -6.15 35.19
C LEU A 342 -18.59 -7.01 36.35
N LEU A 343 -19.46 -7.50 37.24
CA LEU A 343 -19.07 -8.42 38.31
C LEU A 343 -18.64 -9.79 37.77
N ILE A 344 -19.26 -10.30 36.71
CA ILE A 344 -18.87 -11.57 36.06
C ILE A 344 -17.50 -11.41 35.38
N LEU A 345 -17.24 -10.27 34.73
CA LEU A 345 -15.94 -9.95 34.13
C LEU A 345 -14.83 -9.75 35.18
N PHE A 346 -15.16 -9.19 36.36
CA PHE A 346 -14.20 -9.10 37.47
C PHE A 346 -13.97 -10.45 38.20
N CYS A 347 -14.99 -11.31 38.32
CA CYS A 347 -14.85 -12.62 38.95
C CYS A 347 -14.05 -13.64 38.11
N THR A 348 -14.12 -13.58 36.77
CA THR A 348 -13.28 -14.41 35.88
C THR A 348 -11.81 -13.97 35.90
N CYS A 349 -11.54 -12.67 36.02
CA CYS A 349 -10.18 -12.15 36.25
C CYS A 349 -9.59 -12.55 37.62
N CYS A 350 -10.40 -12.59 38.69
CA CYS A 350 -9.92 -12.98 40.02
C CYS A 350 -9.64 -14.49 40.18
N CYS A 351 -10.33 -15.37 39.44
CA CYS A 351 -10.09 -16.82 39.53
C CYS A 351 -8.78 -17.27 38.86
N CYS A 352 -8.33 -16.59 37.79
CA CYS A 352 -7.04 -16.89 37.15
C CYS A 352 -5.83 -16.45 38.00
N CYS A 353 -5.96 -15.36 38.77
CA CYS A 353 -4.87 -14.87 39.64
C CYS A 353 -4.69 -15.69 40.93
N ARG A 354 -5.73 -16.32 41.47
CA ARG A 354 -5.61 -17.09 42.74
C ARG A 354 -4.94 -18.47 42.55
N ARG A 355 -5.11 -19.14 41.40
CA ARG A 355 -4.46 -20.44 41.10
C ARG A 355 -2.95 -20.36 40.84
N ARG A 356 -2.38 -19.17 40.64
CA ARG A 356 -0.93 -18.96 40.46
C ARG A 356 -0.19 -18.67 41.77
N LYS A 357 -0.89 -18.16 42.80
CA LYS A 357 -0.31 -17.85 44.11
C LYS A 357 -0.19 -19.06 45.05
N GLU A 358 -1.05 -20.07 44.90
CA GLU A 358 -0.99 -21.30 45.73
C GLU A 358 0.07 -22.32 45.25
N ARG A 359 0.54 -22.25 43.99
CA ARG A 359 1.64 -23.11 43.50
C ARG A 359 3.04 -22.65 43.95
N ASN A 360 3.21 -21.39 44.35
CA ASN A 360 4.51 -20.82 44.74
C ASN A 360 4.72 -20.72 46.27
N ALA A 361 3.78 -21.21 47.08
CA ALA A 361 3.84 -21.14 48.55
C ALA A 361 4.17 -22.48 49.24
N PHE A 362 4.45 -23.56 48.48
CA PHE A 362 4.74 -24.90 49.03
C PHE A 362 6.12 -25.48 48.64
N GLY A 363 7.09 -24.64 48.28
CA GLY A 363 8.44 -25.06 47.89
C GLY A 363 9.53 -24.51 48.81
N GLY A 364 9.53 -24.91 50.09
CA GLY A 364 10.50 -24.43 51.09
C GLY A 364 10.91 -25.46 52.14
N SER A 365 11.97 -26.23 51.82
CA SER A 365 12.96 -26.88 52.70
C SER A 365 12.76 -28.32 53.22
N LYS A 366 13.93 -29.01 53.30
CA LYS A 366 14.31 -30.31 53.91
C LYS A 366 14.02 -31.51 52.99
N TYR A 367 14.96 -32.39 52.61
CA TYR A 367 16.07 -33.10 53.28
C TYR A 367 17.22 -33.32 52.25
N GLY A 368 18.51 -33.53 52.53
CA GLY A 368 19.18 -34.07 53.71
C GLY A 368 19.49 -35.57 53.57
N GLY A 369 20.56 -35.92 52.84
CA GLY A 369 21.44 -37.11 53.00
C GLY A 369 20.88 -38.54 52.96
N TYR A 370 21.34 -39.35 52.00
CA TYR A 370 22.20 -40.54 52.18
C TYR A 370 22.93 -40.85 50.87
#